data_AF-A0A6F8STX6-F1
#
_entry.id   AF-A0A6F8STX6-F1
#
_cell.length_a   1.000
_cell.length_b   1.000
_cell.length_c   1.000
_cell.angle_alpha   90.00
_cell.angle_beta   90.00
_cell.angle_gamma   90.00
#
_symmetry.space_group_name_H-M   'P 1'
#
loop_
_entity.id
_entity.type
_entity.pdbx_description
1 polymer ?
#
loop_
_entity_poly.entity_id
_entity_poly.type
_entity_poly.pdbx_seq_one_letter_code
_entity_poly.pdbx_strand_id
1 'polypeptide(L)' 'MKKVLVALMLAGMLLGAGNVTAATAISSGDVVEHGGRTDGSGCHRDTKAGTRHCH' A
#
# COMPACT_ATOMS: atom_id res chain seq x y z
N MET A 1 -25.58 12.55 -36.30
CA MET A 1 -24.26 13.04 -35.82
C MET A 1 -24.09 12.94 -34.29
N LYS A 2 -25.07 13.37 -33.48
CA LYS A 2 -24.98 13.32 -32.00
C LYS A 2 -24.74 11.92 -31.41
N LYS A 3 -25.35 10.88 -32.00
CA LYS A 3 -25.20 9.47 -31.58
C LYS A 3 -23.80 8.88 -31.90
N VAL A 4 -23.12 9.41 -32.92
CA VAL A 4 -21.79 8.94 -33.34
C VAL A 4 -20.70 9.46 -32.41
N LEU A 5 -20.83 10.72 -31.95
CA LEU A 5 -19.90 11.32 -30.99
C LEU A 5 -19.92 10.61 -29.63
N VAL A 6 -21.11 10.23 -29.16
CA VAL A 6 -21.28 9.49 -27.89
C VAL A 6 -20.67 8.08 -27.98
N ALA A 7 -20.84 7.40 -29.11
CA ALA A 7 -20.23 6.09 -29.34
C ALA A 7 -18.68 6.15 -29.34
N LEU A 8 -18.11 7.22 -29.91
CA LEU A 8 -16.65 7.41 -29.93
C LEU A 8 -16.07 7.65 -28.52
N MET A 9 -16.75 8.46 -27.70
CA MET A 9 -16.30 8.72 -26.33
C MET A 9 -16.39 7.48 -25.43
N LEU A 10 -17.42 6.66 -25.62
CA LEU A 10 -17.57 5.42 -24.86
C LEU A 10 -16.51 4.38 -25.24
N ALA A 11 -16.19 4.26 -26.53
CA ALA A 11 -15.09 3.40 -26.99
C ALA A 11 -13.73 3.85 -26.46
N GLY A 12 -13.48 5.17 -26.38
CA GLY A 12 -12.25 5.73 -25.81
C GLY A 12 -12.04 5.38 -24.33
N MET A 13 -13.11 5.29 -23.54
CA MET A 13 -13.03 4.88 -22.14
C MET A 13 -12.71 3.39 -21.96
N LEU A 14 -13.22 2.51 -22.84
CA LEU A 14 -12.91 1.07 -22.78
C LEU A 14 -11.48 0.75 -23.24
N LEU A 15 -10.93 1.51 -24.20
CA LEU A 15 -9.53 1.35 -24.63
C LEU A 15 -8.53 2.09 -23.72
N GLY A 16 -8.97 3.11 -22.98
CA GLY A 16 -8.15 3.87 -22.02
C GLY A 16 -7.99 3.18 -20.65
N ALA A 17 -8.78 2.14 -20.35
CA ALA A 17 -8.65 1.33 -19.14
C ALA A 17 -7.65 0.17 -19.28
N GLY A 18 -6.84 0.17 -20.35
CA GLY A 18 -5.79 -0.81 -20.57
C GLY A 18 -4.65 -0.64 -19.57
N ASN A 19 -4.50 -1.64 -18.70
CA ASN A 19 -3.37 -1.86 -17.79
C ASN A 19 -3.32 -1.00 -16.53
N VAL A 20 -4.31 -1.12 -15.65
CA VAL A 20 -4.10 -0.89 -14.21
C VAL A 20 -3.94 -2.24 -13.50
N THR A 21 -2.97 -3.04 -13.92
CA THR A 21 -2.44 -4.09 -13.05
C THR A 21 -1.32 -3.45 -12.24
N ALA A 22 -1.70 -2.72 -11.20
CA ALA A 22 -0.76 -2.32 -10.16
C ALA A 22 -0.35 -3.59 -9.39
N ALA A 23 0.64 -4.31 -9.93
CA ALA A 23 1.30 -5.37 -9.19
C ALA A 23 2.12 -4.72 -8.07
N THR A 24 1.50 -4.47 -6.92
CA THR A 24 2.24 -4.24 -5.68
C THR A 24 2.80 -5.58 -5.24
N ALA A 25 3.90 -6.01 -5.85
CA ALA A 25 4.72 -7.06 -5.28
C ALA A 25 5.34 -6.49 -4.00
N ILE A 26 4.69 -6.71 -2.86
CA ILE A 26 5.35 -6.50 -1.57
C ILE A 26 6.33 -7.65 -1.42
N SER A 27 7.58 -7.40 -1.83
CA SER A 27 8.69 -8.24 -1.41
C SER A 27 8.86 -8.01 0.09
N SER A 28 8.24 -8.87 0.88
CA SER A 28 8.57 -9.05 2.29
C SER A 28 9.95 -9.71 2.37
N GLY A 29 10.98 -9.06 1.82
CA GLY A 29 12.36 -9.40 2.12
C GLY A 29 12.50 -9.27 3.62
N ASP A 30 12.76 -10.41 4.27
CA ASP A 30 12.90 -10.61 5.71
C ASP A 30 12.42 -9.42 6.53
N VAL A 31 11.10 -9.38 6.80
CA VAL A 31 10.60 -8.56 7.90
C VAL A 31 11.21 -9.15 9.16
N VAL A 32 12.40 -8.67 9.49
CA VAL A 32 12.96 -8.83 10.82
C VAL A 32 11.99 -8.07 11.69
N GLU A 33 11.00 -8.76 12.25
CA GLU A 33 10.11 -8.27 13.29
C GLU A 33 10.99 -7.49 14.28
N HIS A 34 10.88 -6.15 14.28
CA HIS A 34 11.56 -5.32 15.24
C HIS A 34 10.77 -5.48 16.53
N GLY A 35 11.11 -6.57 17.24
CA GLY A 35 10.35 -7.09 18.34
C GLY A 35 10.21 -6.08 19.47
N GLY A 36 8.96 -5.69 19.70
CA GLY A 36 8.46 -5.15 20.96
C GLY A 36 7.08 -4.55 20.75
N ARG A 37 6.04 -5.18 21.28
CA ARG A 37 4.72 -4.54 21.36
C ARG A 37 4.83 -3.37 22.34
N THR A 38 4.37 -2.18 21.96
CA THR A 38 4.22 -1.07 22.90
C THR A 38 3.30 -1.52 24.02
N ASP A 39 3.77 -1.42 25.26
CA ASP A 39 2.99 -1.78 26.43
C ASP A 39 1.83 -0.78 26.65
N GLY A 40 0.90 -1.12 27.53
CA GLY A 40 -0.24 -0.25 27.85
C GLY A 40 0.16 1.09 28.50
N SER A 41 1.43 1.27 28.87
CA SER A 41 1.99 2.53 29.36
C SER A 41 2.61 3.39 28.26
N GLY A 42 2.48 3.00 26.98
CA GLY A 42 3.04 3.73 25.85
C GLY A 42 4.54 3.50 25.66
N CYS A 43 5.12 2.50 26.34
CA CYS A 43 6.54 2.23 26.26
C CYS A 43 6.85 0.94 25.49
N HIS A 44 7.85 1.03 24.63
CA HIS A 44 8.39 -0.05 23.83
C HIS A 44 9.73 -0.51 24.42
N ARG A 45 9.90 -1.82 24.59
CA ARG A 45 11.22 -2.41 24.90
C ARG A 45 11.91 -2.78 23.60
N ASP A 46 12.96 -2.03 23.28
CA ASP A 46 13.84 -2.34 22.17
C ASP A 46 14.79 -3.45 22.59
N THR A 47 14.50 -4.67 22.14
CA THR A 47 15.30 -5.85 22.44
C THR A 47 16.63 -5.88 21.68
N LYS A 48 16.80 -5.07 20.63
CA LYS A 48 18.07 -4.94 19.91
C LYS A 48 19.02 -3.99 20.64
N ALA A 49 18.51 -2.85 21.08
CA ALA A 49 19.30 -1.86 21.82
C ALA A 49 19.42 -2.18 23.32
N GLY A 50 18.56 -3.06 23.86
CA GLY A 50 18.46 -3.30 25.30
C GLY A 50 17.91 -2.10 26.06
N THR A 51 17.23 -1.18 25.38
CA THR A 51 16.71 0.08 25.94
C THR A 51 15.18 0.05 26.02
N ARG A 52 14.63 0.97 26.83
CA ARG A 52 13.19 1.21 26.92
C ARG A 52 12.90 2.60 26.36
N HIS A 53 12.09 2.68 25.31
CA HIS A 53 11.60 3.93 24.77
C HIS A 53 10.15 4.15 25.19
N CYS A 54 9.85 5.30 25.76
CA CYS A 54 8.49 5.72 26.05
C CYS A 54 8.09 6.81 25.07
N HIS A 55 6.86 6.73 24.57
CA HIS A 55 6.24 7.76 23.74
C HIS A 55 5.44 8.74 24.59
#